data_AF-A0A924DHN7-F1
#
_entry.id   AF-A0A924DHN7-F1
#
_cell.length_a   1.000
_cell.length_b   1.000
_cell.length_c   1.000
_cell.angle_alpha   90.00
_cell.angle_beta   90.00
_cell.angle_gamma   90.00
#
_symmetry.space_group_name_H-M   'P 1'
#
loop_
_entity.id
_entity.type
_entity.pdbx_description
1 polymer ?
#
loop_
_entity_poly.entity_id
_entity_poly.type
_entity_poly.pdbx_seq_one_letter_code
_entity_poly.pdbx_strand_id
1 'polypeptide(L)' 'MKILIREEDDPFAIHSNNEGIILSGAVNIIDLANLYSCSFLATDDAGKLFADGSFEILGRLDHSDIRGCSLLAL' A
#
# COMPACT_ATOMS: atom_id res chain seq x y z
N MET A 1 -3.36 0.48 11.95
CA MET A 1 -2.97 0.35 10.53
C MET A 1 -3.99 -0.42 9.71
N LYS A 2 -4.39 0.11 8.55
CA LYS A 2 -5.26 -0.50 7.53
C LYS A 2 -4.59 -0.33 6.18
N ILE A 3 -4.61 -1.38 5.37
CA ILE A 3 -4.07 -1.37 4.01
C ILE A 3 -5.21 -1.25 3.01
N LEU A 4 -5.00 -0.43 1.99
CA LEU A 4 -5.89 -0.28 0.84
C LEU A 4 -5.06 -0.48 -0.42
N ILE A 5 -5.68 -1.04 -1.46
CA ILE A 5 -5.06 -1.18 -2.78
C ILE A 5 -5.64 -0.11 -3.69
N ARG A 6 -4.77 0.61 -4.40
CA ARG A 6 -5.13 1.63 -5.37
C ARG A 6 -4.69 1.16 -6.76
N GLU A 7 -5.49 1.42 -7.78
CA GLU A 7 -5.06 1.17 -9.17
C GLU A 7 -3.90 2.10 -9.55
N GLU A 8 -3.01 1.63 -10.42
CA GLU A 8 -1.83 2.39 -10.82
C GLU A 8 -2.20 3.59 -11.69
N ASP A 9 -3.20 3.42 -12.55
CA ASP A 9 -3.67 4.37 -13.56
C ASP A 9 -4.84 5.25 -13.11
N ASP A 10 -5.60 4.85 -12.09
CA ASP A 10 -6.64 5.70 -11.46
C ASP A 10 -6.40 5.87 -9.95
N PRO A 11 -6.03 7.07 -9.48
CA PRO A 11 -5.81 7.30 -8.06
C PRO A 11 -7.08 7.27 -7.20
N PHE A 12 -8.26 7.34 -7.80
CA PHE A 12 -9.55 7.28 -7.10
C PHE A 12 -10.15 5.87 -7.04
N ALA A 13 -9.64 4.93 -7.85
CA ALA A 13 -10.01 3.52 -7.78
C ALA A 13 -9.28 2.85 -6.60
N ILE A 14 -9.98 2.74 -5.47
CA ILE A 14 -9.43 2.23 -4.20
C ILE A 14 -10.27 1.04 -3.71
N HIS A 15 -9.59 -0.06 -3.44
CA HIS A 15 -10.13 -1.34 -3.03
C HIS A 15 -9.70 -1.72 -1.62
N SER A 16 -10.51 -2.56 -0.97
CA SER A 16 -10.22 -3.08 0.37
C SER A 16 -10.54 -4.57 0.46
N ASN A 17 -9.97 -5.26 1.44
CA ASN A 17 -10.14 -6.71 1.63
C ASN A 17 -11.58 -7.18 1.89
N ASN A 18 -12.54 -6.25 2.03
CA ASN A 18 -13.97 -6.54 2.17
C ASN A 18 -14.58 -7.24 0.93
N GLU A 19 -13.87 -7.25 -0.19
CA GLU A 19 -14.31 -7.86 -1.44
C GLU A 19 -14.14 -9.40 -1.48
N GLY A 20 -13.43 -9.98 -0.50
CA GLY A 20 -13.23 -11.44 -0.41
C GLY A 20 -12.34 -12.03 -1.52
N ILE A 21 -11.66 -11.18 -2.28
CA ILE A 21 -10.71 -11.54 -3.33
C ILE A 21 -9.30 -11.06 -2.97
N ILE A 22 -8.30 -11.59 -3.67
CA ILE A 22 -6.93 -11.07 -3.59
C ILE A 22 -6.84 -9.83 -4.47
N LEU A 23 -6.40 -8.73 -3.89
CA LEU A 23 -6.23 -7.44 -4.58
C LEU A 23 -4.74 -7.18 -4.80
N SER A 24 -4.38 -6.60 -5.94
CA SER A 24 -2.99 -6.23 -6.26
C SER A 24 -2.95 -4.83 -6.86
N GLY A 25 -1.95 -4.03 -6.51
CA GLY A 25 -1.82 -2.66 -7.00
C GLY A 25 -0.90 -1.81 -6.12
N ALA A 26 -1.03 -0.49 -6.22
CA ALA A 26 -0.29 0.45 -5.40
C ALA A 26 -0.83 0.45 -3.96
N VAL A 27 0.07 0.55 -2.98
CA VAL A 27 -0.28 0.42 -1.57
C VAL A 27 -0.58 1.77 -0.93
N ASN A 28 -1.77 1.87 -0.34
CA ASN A 28 -2.16 2.96 0.53
C ASN A 28 -2.22 2.46 1.98
N ILE A 29 -1.64 3.22 2.91
CA ILE A 29 -1.58 2.89 4.34
C ILE A 29 -2.35 3.94 5.14
N ILE A 30 -3.26 3.48 5.98
CA ILE A 30 -3.96 4.31 6.97
C ILE A 30 -3.52 3.86 8.36
N ASP A 31 -2.84 4.72 9.11
CA ASP A 31 -2.51 4.44 10.51
C ASP A 31 -2.79 5.64 11.43
N LEU A 32 -3.90 5.57 12.15
CA LEU A 32 -4.33 6.64 13.06
C LEU A 32 -3.46 6.75 14.32
N ALA A 33 -2.60 5.75 14.59
CA ALA A 33 -1.61 5.83 15.65
C ALA A 33 -0.48 6.82 15.33
N ASN A 34 -0.26 7.14 14.04
CA ASN A 34 0.66 8.17 13.57
C ASN A 34 0.07 9.58 13.78
N LEU A 35 -0.28 9.91 15.03
CA LEU A 35 -0.92 11.16 15.43
C LEU A 35 -0.04 12.39 15.21
N TYR A 36 1.27 12.23 15.43
CA TYR A 36 2.26 13.32 15.32
C TYR A 36 3.02 13.29 13.99
N SER A 37 2.59 12.45 13.05
CA SER A 37 3.21 12.33 11.73
C SER A 37 2.12 12.17 10.66
N CYS A 38 2.36 11.36 9.63
CA CYS A 38 1.42 11.17 8.53
C CYS A 38 0.58 9.90 8.76
N SER A 39 -0.71 10.07 8.98
CA SER A 39 -1.64 8.95 9.17
C SER A 39 -2.12 8.33 7.85
N PHE A 40 -1.93 9.01 6.72
CA PHE A 40 -2.40 8.58 5.40
C PHE A 40 -1.25 8.64 4.40
N LEU A 41 -0.71 7.48 4.04
CA LEU A 41 0.40 7.35 3.10
C LEU A 41 -0.11 6.73 1.82
N ALA A 42 0.03 7.44 0.70
CA ALA A 42 -0.03 6.84 -0.63
C ALA A 42 1.41 6.55 -1.06
N THR A 43 1.77 5.28 -1.17
CA THR A 43 3.13 4.88 -1.55
C THR A 43 3.17 4.44 -3.01
N ASP A 44 4.38 4.48 -3.56
CA ASP A 44 4.70 3.86 -4.86
C ASP A 44 5.20 2.42 -4.65
N ASP A 45 4.71 1.74 -3.60
CA ASP A 45 4.97 0.31 -3.40
C ASP A 45 3.86 -0.49 -4.08
N ALA A 46 4.26 -1.52 -4.84
CA ALA A 46 3.35 -2.53 -5.35
C ALA A 46 3.15 -3.60 -4.28
N GLY A 47 1.90 -4.00 -4.04
CA GLY A 47 1.58 -5.01 -3.04
C GLY A 47 0.39 -5.88 -3.40
N LYS A 48 0.22 -6.97 -2.65
CA LYS A 48 -1.03 -7.75 -2.63
C LYS A 48 -1.68 -7.70 -1.27
N LEU A 49 -3.01 -7.57 -1.26
CA LEU A 49 -3.85 -7.66 -0.08
C LEU A 49 -4.68 -8.95 -0.16
N PHE A 50 -4.52 -9.82 0.82
CA PHE A 50 -5.23 -11.09 0.91
C PHE A 50 -6.59 -10.90 1.61
N ALA A 51 -7.50 -11.85 1.38
CA ALA A 51 -8.85 -11.80 1.94
C ALA A 51 -8.89 -11.83 3.48
N ASP A 52 -7.88 -12.43 4.12
CA ASP A 52 -7.74 -12.46 5.58
C ASP A 52 -7.20 -11.13 6.17
N GLY A 53 -6.91 -10.16 5.32
CA GLY A 53 -6.37 -8.85 5.70
C GLY A 53 -4.85 -8.79 5.85
N SER A 54 -4.15 -9.92 5.66
CA SER A 54 -2.70 -9.90 5.50
C SER A 54 -2.30 -9.27 4.16
N PHE A 55 -1.07 -8.76 4.06
CA PHE A 55 -0.59 -8.15 2.83
C PHE A 55 0.91 -8.43 2.62
N GLU A 56 1.33 -8.38 1.36
CA GLU A 56 2.73 -8.51 0.96
C GLU A 56 3.15 -7.31 0.09
N ILE A 57 4.38 -6.84 0.26
CA ILE A 57 5.00 -5.87 -0.65
C ILE A 57 5.78 -6.65 -1.70
N LEU A 58 5.43 -6.43 -2.96
CA LEU A 58 6.07 -7.06 -4.13
C LEU A 58 7.30 -6.30 -4.61
N GLY A 59 7.33 -4.98 -4.37
CA GLY A 59 8.39 -4.11 -4.82
C GLY A 59 7.91 -2.67 -4.95
N ARG A 60 8.61 -1.90 -5.78
CA ARG A 60 8.25 -0.53 -6.16
C ARG A 60 7.59 -0.52 -7.54
N LEU A 61 6.72 0.47 -7.78
CA LEU A 61 6.21 0.75 -9.12
C LEU A 61 7.34 1.25 -10.04
N ASP A 62 7.16 1.05 -11.34
CA ASP A 62 8.08 1.56 -12.36
C ASP A 62 8.11 3.09 -12.32
N HIS A 63 9.27 3.67 -12.64
CA HIS A 63 9.53 5.12 -12.57
C HIS A 63 9.29 5.78 -11.20
N SER A 64 9.10 5.00 -10.13
CA SER A 64 9.13 5.53 -8.78
C SER A 64 10.47 6.19 -8.49
N ASP A 65 10.45 7.22 -7.64
CA ASP A 65 11.67 7.93 -7.28
C ASP A 65 12.67 6.97 -6.62
N ILE A 66 13.92 7.02 -7.08
CA ILE A 66 15.03 6.32 -6.43
C ILE A 66 15.37 7.09 -5.14
N ARG A 67 14.75 6.70 -4.03
CA ARG A 67 14.94 7.32 -2.71
C ARG A 67 15.58 6.33 -1.72
N GLY A 68 16.86 6.54 -1.40
CA GLY A 68 17.52 6.05 -0.17
C GLY A 68 17.53 4.53 0.09
N CYS A 69 18.07 4.15 1.26
CA CYS A 69 18.13 2.76 1.73
C CYS A 69 16.73 2.19 2.00
N SER A 70 16.46 0.98 1.53
CA SER A 70 15.31 0.17 1.96
C SER A 70 15.41 -0.14 3.46
N LEU A 71 14.83 0.73 4.29
CA LEU A 71 14.84 0.63 5.76
C LEU A 71 13.95 -0.51 6.32
N LEU A 72 13.29 -1.28 5.44
CA LEU A 72 12.48 -2.46 5.77
C LEU A 72 13.19 -3.76 5.37
N ALA A 73 14.49 -3.84 5.63
CA ALA A 73 15.24 -5.10 5.61
C ALA A 73 15.58 -5.47 7.06
N LEU A 74 14.64 -6.07 7.77
CA LEU A 74 14.92 -6.85 8.98
C LEU A 74 13.92 -8.01 9.10
#